data_AF-A0A0M8RQ82-F1
#
_entry.id   AF-A0A0M8RQ82-F1
#
_cell.length_a   1.000
_cell.length_b   1.000
_cell.length_c   1.000
_cell.angle_alpha   90.00
_cell.angle_beta   90.00
_cell.angle_gamma   90.00
#
_symmetry.space_group_name_H-M   'P 1'
#
loop_
_entity.id
_entity.type
_entity.pdbx_description
1 polymer ?
#
loop_
_entity_poly.entity_id
_entity_poly.type
_entity_poly.pdbx_seq_one_letter_code
_entity_poly.pdbx_strand_id
1 'polypeptide(L)'
;MFPAKQSPHRTRPRRLPVSSNPTPGLARFNAASDRAARAALHEACTSEAWVGHLLAHRPYADTEALYAASDAAMAELTAADLAEAMAGHPPIGRPTPGDATSSREQRGMSDAGADLKAEMLELNLAYQEKFGHVFLICATGLTGEQLRDAARNRVDNTPEQEREIVRTELGKINRIRLGRLVEDAADPADAAEGATP
;
A
#
# COMPACT_ATOMS: atom_id res chain seq x y z
N MET A 1 30.94 9.30 -63.74
CA MET A 1 30.66 10.53 -62.96
C MET A 1 29.44 10.24 -62.09
N PHE A 2 29.60 10.37 -60.77
CA PHE A 2 28.64 10.24 -59.65
C PHE A 2 28.27 8.84 -59.11
N PRO A 3 28.09 8.72 -57.77
CA PRO A 3 28.61 7.59 -56.99
C PRO A 3 27.53 6.75 -56.28
N ALA A 4 27.93 5.57 -55.81
CA ALA A 4 27.17 4.72 -54.90
C ALA A 4 26.93 5.43 -53.55
N LYS A 5 25.67 5.54 -53.13
CA LYS A 5 25.30 6.04 -51.80
C LYS A 5 25.39 4.91 -50.77
N GLN A 6 26.34 5.03 -49.84
CA GLN A 6 26.38 4.28 -48.58
C GLN A 6 25.18 4.67 -47.70
N SER A 7 24.44 3.66 -47.21
CA SER A 7 23.50 3.83 -46.10
C SER A 7 24.25 3.77 -44.78
N PRO A 8 24.07 4.72 -43.85
CA PRO A 8 24.70 4.64 -42.54
C PRO A 8 23.90 3.66 -41.67
N HIS A 9 24.61 2.69 -41.09
CA HIS A 9 24.09 1.86 -40.00
C HIS A 9 23.69 2.77 -38.83
N ARG A 10 22.38 2.85 -38.55
CA ARG A 10 21.87 3.43 -37.30
C ARG A 10 22.12 2.45 -36.16
N THR A 11 23.23 2.62 -35.46
CA THR A 11 23.46 1.97 -34.17
C THR A 11 22.45 2.54 -33.17
N ARG A 12 21.47 1.74 -32.74
CA ARG A 12 20.60 2.09 -31.62
C ARG A 12 21.46 2.19 -30.34
N PRO A 13 21.31 3.23 -29.51
CA PRO A 13 22.02 3.27 -28.23
C PRO A 13 21.47 2.14 -27.35
N ARG A 14 22.37 1.26 -26.90
CA ARG A 14 22.10 0.27 -25.87
C ARG A 14 21.85 1.04 -24.58
N ARG A 15 20.59 1.16 -24.14
CA ARG A 15 20.27 1.63 -22.78
C ARG A 15 20.95 0.64 -21.82
N LEU A 16 21.97 1.11 -21.12
CA LEU A 16 22.46 0.42 -19.94
C LEU A 16 21.32 0.41 -18.91
N PRO A 17 21.05 -0.72 -18.22
CA PRO A 17 20.10 -0.71 -17.13
C PRO A 17 20.63 0.28 -16.09
N VAL A 18 19.79 1.26 -15.73
CA VAL A 18 20.05 2.11 -14.57
C VAL A 18 19.91 1.17 -13.38
N SER A 19 21.04 0.69 -12.84
CA SER A 19 21.07 0.05 -11.54
C SER A 19 20.88 1.15 -10.52
N SER A 20 19.63 1.48 -10.20
CA SER A 20 19.30 2.26 -9.02
C SER A 20 19.79 1.46 -7.82
N ASN A 21 20.76 2.00 -7.08
CA ASN A 21 21.15 1.38 -5.82
C ASN A 21 19.92 1.34 -4.89
N PRO A 22 19.71 0.26 -4.13
CA PRO A 22 18.62 0.18 -3.18
C PRO A 22 18.74 1.31 -2.16
N THR A 23 17.60 1.90 -1.78
CA THR A 23 17.56 2.88 -0.69
C THR A 23 18.09 2.24 0.61
N PRO A 24 18.60 3.02 1.57
CA PRO A 24 19.06 2.47 2.85
C PRO A 24 18.00 1.59 3.56
N GLY A 25 16.72 1.97 3.49
CA GLY A 25 15.62 1.16 4.04
C GLY A 25 15.38 -0.13 3.27
N LEU A 26 15.43 -0.11 1.94
CA LEU A 26 15.34 -1.34 1.15
C LEU A 26 16.50 -2.29 1.45
N ALA A 27 17.73 -1.76 1.56
CA ALA A 27 18.89 -2.57 1.91
C ALA A 27 18.73 -3.25 3.29
N ARG A 28 18.23 -2.51 4.29
CA ARG A 28 17.91 -3.08 5.61
C ARG A 28 16.80 -4.12 5.55
N PHE A 29 15.72 -3.86 4.83
CA PHE A 29 14.62 -4.81 4.65
C PHE A 29 15.08 -6.12 3.99
N ASN A 30 15.93 -6.03 2.96
CA ASN A 30 16.54 -7.18 2.31
C ASN A 30 17.46 -7.98 3.23
N ALA A 31 18.19 -7.31 4.13
CA ALA A 31 19.12 -7.95 5.07
C ALA A 31 18.47 -8.41 6.39
N ALA A 32 17.25 -7.97 6.68
CA ALA A 32 16.54 -8.30 7.92
C ALA A 32 16.23 -9.80 8.02
N SER A 33 16.24 -10.34 9.25
CA SER A 33 15.72 -11.69 9.51
C SER A 33 14.26 -11.82 9.04
N ASP A 34 13.84 -13.03 8.66
CA ASP A 34 12.47 -13.30 8.24
C ASP A 34 11.44 -12.84 9.28
N ARG A 35 11.74 -12.99 10.57
CA ARG A 35 10.87 -12.52 11.65
C ARG A 35 10.69 -11.00 11.62
N ALA A 36 11.79 -10.26 11.50
CA ALA A 36 11.76 -8.80 11.48
C ALA A 36 11.09 -8.26 10.20
N ALA A 37 11.43 -8.82 9.04
CA ALA A 37 10.82 -8.45 7.77
C ALA A 37 9.31 -8.79 7.75
N ARG A 38 8.90 -9.93 8.32
CA ARG A 38 7.49 -10.30 8.47
C ARG A 38 6.74 -9.27 9.31
N ALA A 39 7.28 -8.89 10.46
CA ALA A 39 6.66 -7.89 11.33
C ALA A 39 6.46 -6.56 10.60
N ALA A 40 7.50 -6.08 9.89
CA ALA A 40 7.44 -4.85 9.11
C ALA A 40 6.42 -4.91 7.96
N LEU A 41 6.27 -6.05 7.29
CA LEU A 41 5.27 -6.23 6.25
C LEU A 41 3.84 -6.30 6.82
N HIS A 42 3.66 -6.89 8.00
CA HIS A 42 2.36 -6.95 8.68
C HIS A 42 1.84 -5.59 9.11
N GLU A 43 2.74 -4.63 9.41
CA GLU A 43 2.35 -3.23 9.61
C GLU A 43 1.78 -2.60 8.33
N ALA A 44 2.19 -3.08 7.15
CA ALA A 44 1.67 -2.62 5.87
C ALA A 44 0.34 -3.29 5.52
N CYS A 45 0.27 -4.62 5.59
CA CYS A 45 -0.89 -5.43 5.23
C CYS A 45 -0.96 -6.69 6.09
N THR A 46 -2.13 -6.97 6.66
CA THR A 46 -2.35 -8.13 7.55
C THR A 46 -2.53 -9.47 6.82
N SER A 47 -2.58 -9.48 5.48
CA SER A 47 -2.73 -10.72 4.72
C SER A 47 -1.45 -11.56 4.79
N GLU A 48 -1.53 -12.74 5.40
CA GLU A 48 -0.39 -13.66 5.51
C GLU A 48 0.09 -14.15 4.15
N ALA A 49 -0.82 -14.36 3.19
CA ALA A 49 -0.49 -14.75 1.83
C ALA A 49 0.36 -13.67 1.13
N TRP A 50 -0.03 -12.40 1.25
CA TRP A 50 0.75 -11.29 0.70
C TRP A 50 2.11 -11.16 1.38
N VAL A 51 2.14 -11.18 2.72
CA VAL A 51 3.39 -11.10 3.49
C VAL A 51 4.33 -12.25 3.13
N GLY A 52 3.82 -13.48 3.04
CA GLY A 52 4.57 -14.65 2.65
C GLY A 52 5.17 -14.53 1.24
N HIS A 53 4.38 -14.04 0.28
CA HIS A 53 4.86 -13.79 -1.08
C HIS A 53 6.05 -12.82 -1.08
N LEU A 54 5.94 -11.69 -0.37
CA LEU A 54 6.99 -10.68 -0.39
C LEU A 54 8.27 -11.15 0.30
N LEU A 55 8.15 -11.93 1.37
CA LEU A 55 9.30 -12.50 2.06
C LEU A 55 10.09 -13.47 1.18
N ALA A 56 9.37 -14.33 0.44
CA ALA A 56 9.96 -15.36 -0.40
C ALA A 56 10.73 -14.79 -1.61
N HIS A 57 10.42 -13.58 -2.04
CA HIS A 57 11.03 -12.93 -3.22
C HIS A 57 12.15 -11.94 -2.87
N ARG A 58 12.55 -11.84 -1.59
CA ARG A 58 13.76 -11.09 -1.23
C ARG A 58 15.02 -11.81 -1.74
N PRO A 59 16.10 -11.07 -2.07
CA PRO A 59 16.21 -9.62 -2.02
C PRO A 59 15.66 -8.92 -3.27
N TYR A 60 15.08 -7.73 -3.09
CA TYR A 60 14.65 -6.85 -4.18
C TYR A 60 15.78 -5.95 -4.66
N ALA A 61 15.92 -5.78 -5.98
CA ALA A 61 16.98 -4.96 -6.57
C ALA A 61 16.79 -3.46 -6.29
N ASP A 62 15.55 -2.98 -6.40
CA ASP A 62 15.15 -1.60 -6.15
C ASP A 62 13.71 -1.53 -5.63
N THR A 63 13.26 -0.32 -5.29
CA THR A 63 11.92 -0.07 -4.73
C THR A 63 10.81 -0.43 -5.72
N GLU A 64 11.03 -0.22 -7.02
CA GLU A 64 10.04 -0.58 -8.05
C GLU A 64 9.85 -2.10 -8.14
N ALA A 65 10.92 -2.88 -7.99
CA ALA A 65 10.81 -4.34 -7.91
C ALA A 65 9.99 -4.81 -6.70
N LEU A 66 10.14 -4.16 -5.54
CA LEU A 66 9.32 -4.44 -4.36
C LEU A 66 7.86 -4.07 -4.59
N TYR A 67 7.56 -2.92 -5.19
CA TYR A 67 6.19 -2.53 -5.51
C TYR A 67 5.54 -3.46 -6.52
N ALA A 68 6.25 -3.83 -7.58
CA ALA A 68 5.74 -4.77 -8.58
C ALA A 68 5.40 -6.13 -7.95
N ALA A 69 6.24 -6.65 -7.05
CA ALA A 69 5.94 -7.87 -6.30
C ALA A 69 4.73 -7.70 -5.35
N SER A 70 4.62 -6.55 -4.68
CA SER A 70 3.45 -6.18 -3.88
C SER A 70 2.15 -6.21 -4.68
N ASP A 71 2.15 -5.63 -5.88
CA ASP A 71 0.95 -5.55 -6.71
C ASP A 71 0.59 -6.92 -7.30
N ALA A 72 1.58 -7.71 -7.70
CA ALA A 72 1.37 -9.07 -8.17
C ALA A 72 0.75 -9.95 -7.06
N ALA A 73 1.31 -9.90 -5.85
CA ALA A 73 0.77 -10.61 -4.70
C ALA A 73 -0.66 -10.15 -4.36
N MET A 74 -0.95 -8.86 -4.44
CA MET A 74 -2.31 -8.33 -4.26
C MET A 74 -3.28 -8.82 -5.35
N ALA A 75 -2.83 -8.93 -6.60
CA ALA A 75 -3.65 -9.43 -7.70
C ALA A 75 -4.04 -10.91 -7.51
N GLU A 76 -3.16 -11.71 -6.90
CA GLU A 76 -3.35 -13.14 -6.71
C GLU A 76 -4.16 -13.51 -5.45
N LEU A 77 -4.41 -12.56 -4.54
CA LEU A 77 -5.14 -12.85 -3.30
C LEU A 77 -6.53 -13.44 -3.57
N THR A 78 -6.85 -14.50 -2.82
CA THR A 78 -8.20 -15.06 -2.81
C THR A 78 -9.16 -14.12 -2.07
N ALA A 79 -10.46 -14.43 -2.11
CA ALA A 79 -11.45 -13.66 -1.35
C ALA A 79 -11.19 -13.69 0.16
N ALA A 80 -10.67 -14.82 0.69
CA ALA A 80 -10.36 -14.96 2.10
C ALA A 80 -9.14 -14.12 2.50
N ASP A 81 -8.08 -14.16 1.69
CA ASP A 81 -6.87 -13.36 1.94
C ASP A 81 -7.18 -11.86 1.86
N LEU A 82 -8.07 -11.46 0.95
CA LEU A 82 -8.53 -10.08 0.84
C LEU A 82 -9.36 -9.65 2.05
N ALA A 83 -10.20 -10.54 2.59
CA ALA A 83 -10.94 -10.27 3.82
C ALA A 83 -10.02 -10.12 5.03
N GLU A 84 -8.97 -10.95 5.12
CA GLU A 84 -7.91 -10.82 6.13
C GLU A 84 -7.17 -9.47 6.00
N ALA A 85 -6.81 -9.06 4.78
CA ALA A 85 -6.22 -7.75 4.53
C ALA A 85 -7.14 -6.62 5.01
N MET A 86 -8.43 -6.66 4.67
CA MET A 86 -9.41 -5.64 5.08
C MET A 86 -9.62 -5.56 6.59
N ALA A 87 -9.57 -6.70 7.29
CA ALA A 87 -9.77 -6.75 8.74
C ALA A 87 -8.70 -5.96 9.52
N GLY A 88 -7.53 -5.73 8.92
CA GLY A 88 -6.47 -4.87 9.47
C GLY A 88 -6.73 -3.37 9.38
N HIS A 89 -7.82 -2.92 8.73
CA HIS A 89 -8.07 -1.50 8.50
C HIS A 89 -9.18 -0.92 9.40
N PRO A 90 -8.94 0.23 10.05
CA PRO A 90 -9.98 0.93 10.78
C PRO A 90 -10.95 1.66 9.83
N PRO A 91 -12.24 1.83 10.20
CA PRO A 91 -13.21 2.57 9.40
C PRO A 91 -12.80 4.02 9.15
N ILE A 92 -13.17 4.57 7.98
CA ILE A 92 -12.92 5.99 7.65
C ILE A 92 -13.60 6.90 8.68
N GLY A 93 -12.82 7.81 9.27
CA GLY A 93 -13.28 8.74 10.31
C GLY A 93 -13.19 8.20 11.73
N ARG A 94 -12.70 6.97 11.91
CA ARG A 94 -12.43 6.34 13.21
C ARG A 94 -11.05 5.67 13.20
N PRO A 95 -9.95 6.46 13.14
CA PRO A 95 -8.61 5.90 13.12
C PRO A 95 -8.32 5.09 14.39
N THR A 96 -7.41 4.12 14.29
CA THR A 96 -6.98 3.33 15.46
C THR A 96 -6.35 4.28 16.50
N PRO A 97 -6.83 4.29 17.76
CA PRO A 97 -6.26 5.14 18.80
C PRO A 97 -4.76 4.89 18.99
N GLY A 98 -3.95 5.95 18.93
CA GLY A 98 -2.49 5.87 19.07
C GLY A 98 -1.74 5.47 17.78
N ASP A 99 -2.44 5.14 16.70
CA ASP A 99 -1.82 4.84 15.41
C ASP A 99 -1.66 6.12 14.57
N ALA A 100 -0.43 6.62 14.52
CA ALA A 100 -0.07 7.79 13.74
C ALA A 100 -0.20 7.57 12.22
N THR A 101 -0.06 6.32 11.73
CA THR A 101 -0.22 5.96 10.33
C THR A 101 -1.68 6.03 9.93
N SER A 102 -2.57 5.38 10.67
CA SER A 102 -4.01 5.43 10.42
C SER A 102 -4.54 6.88 10.48
N SER A 103 -4.11 7.65 11.49
CA SER A 103 -4.49 9.06 11.63
C SER A 103 -4.02 9.92 10.44
N ARG A 104 -2.78 9.70 9.97
CA ARG A 104 -2.17 10.40 8.83
C ARG A 104 -2.88 10.11 7.51
N GLU A 105 -3.26 8.86 7.29
CA GLU A 105 -3.90 8.41 6.04
C GLU A 105 -5.30 8.98 5.88
N GLN A 106 -6.05 9.18 6.97
CA GLN A 106 -7.45 9.60 6.94
C GLN A 106 -7.68 11.08 7.33
N ARG A 107 -6.63 11.92 7.32
CA ARG A 107 -6.69 13.33 7.78
C ARG A 107 -7.81 14.15 7.15
N GLY A 108 -8.10 13.94 5.86
CA GLY A 108 -9.18 14.67 5.18
C GLY A 108 -10.56 14.47 5.84
N MET A 109 -10.80 13.31 6.46
CA MET A 109 -12.02 13.08 7.26
C MET A 109 -11.88 13.61 8.69
N SER A 110 -10.68 13.58 9.28
CA SER A 110 -10.44 14.15 10.61
C SER A 110 -10.74 15.66 10.66
N ASP A 111 -10.42 16.38 9.58
CA ASP A 111 -10.61 17.83 9.47
C ASP A 111 -12.05 18.23 9.06
N ALA A 112 -12.90 17.25 8.71
CA ALA A 112 -14.26 17.50 8.25
C ALA A 112 -15.21 18.01 9.36
N GLY A 113 -16.24 18.74 8.94
CA GLY A 113 -17.33 19.20 9.81
C GLY A 113 -18.17 18.04 10.38
N ALA A 114 -18.91 18.33 11.47
CA ALA A 114 -19.70 17.32 12.18
C ALA A 114 -20.74 16.64 11.29
N ASP A 115 -21.44 17.40 10.45
CA ASP A 115 -22.48 16.87 9.56
C ASP A 115 -21.90 15.86 8.56
N LEU A 116 -20.74 16.17 7.96
CA LEU A 116 -20.07 15.28 7.02
C LEU A 116 -19.55 14.01 7.70
N LYS A 117 -19.09 14.11 8.94
CA LYS A 117 -18.68 12.94 9.75
C LYS A 117 -19.88 12.06 10.11
N ALA A 118 -21.03 12.66 10.43
CA ALA A 118 -22.26 11.92 10.71
C ALA A 118 -22.73 11.17 9.45
N GLU A 119 -22.70 11.82 8.30
CA GLU A 119 -23.04 11.19 7.03
C GLU A 119 -22.08 10.05 6.66
N MET A 120 -20.77 10.25 6.82
CA MET A 120 -19.79 9.19 6.60
C MET A 120 -20.01 8.00 7.53
N LEU A 121 -20.46 8.23 8.77
CA LEU A 121 -20.82 7.16 9.69
C LEU A 121 -22.01 6.34 9.17
N GLU A 122 -23.08 6.99 8.72
CA GLU A 122 -24.24 6.32 8.13
C GLU A 122 -23.83 5.48 6.91
N LEU A 123 -23.01 6.05 6.02
CA LEU A 123 -22.47 5.36 4.85
C LEU A 123 -21.60 4.15 5.25
N ASN A 124 -20.73 4.28 6.26
CA ASN A 124 -19.94 3.17 6.76
C ASN A 124 -20.82 2.03 7.30
N LEU A 125 -21.90 2.34 8.01
CA LEU A 125 -22.83 1.34 8.55
C LEU A 125 -23.57 0.61 7.42
N ALA A 126 -24.14 1.34 6.46
CA ALA A 126 -24.81 0.75 5.30
C ALA A 126 -23.86 -0.12 4.47
N TYR A 127 -22.62 0.34 4.30
CA TYR A 127 -21.59 -0.39 3.59
C TYR A 127 -21.21 -1.69 4.32
N GLN A 128 -21.02 -1.65 5.64
CA GLN A 128 -20.74 -2.84 6.45
C GLN A 128 -21.91 -3.83 6.44
N GLU A 129 -23.15 -3.36 6.51
CA GLU A 129 -24.34 -4.22 6.43
C GLU A 129 -24.40 -4.97 5.10
N LYS A 130 -24.08 -4.30 3.99
CA LYS A 130 -24.14 -4.90 2.66
C LYS A 130 -22.96 -5.82 2.34
N PHE A 131 -21.74 -5.40 2.65
CA PHE A 131 -20.53 -6.10 2.20
C PHE A 131 -19.85 -6.93 3.29
N GLY A 132 -20.22 -6.75 4.57
CA GLY A 132 -19.64 -7.47 5.70
C GLY A 132 -18.24 -7.01 6.09
N HIS A 133 -17.75 -5.90 5.54
CA HIS A 133 -16.44 -5.32 5.85
C HIS A 133 -16.48 -3.78 5.83
N VAL A 134 -15.42 -3.14 6.33
CA VAL A 134 -15.30 -1.67 6.34
C VAL A 134 -15.24 -1.11 4.91
N PHE A 135 -15.69 0.14 4.74
CA PHE A 135 -15.41 0.88 3.52
C PHE A 135 -13.91 1.14 3.42
N LEU A 136 -13.27 0.58 2.39
CA LEU A 136 -11.85 0.70 2.19
C LEU A 136 -11.53 1.58 0.98
N ILE A 137 -10.67 2.58 1.18
CA ILE A 137 -10.14 3.44 0.14
C ILE A 137 -8.75 3.93 0.53
N CYS A 138 -7.87 4.14 -0.45
CA CYS A 138 -6.64 4.88 -0.24
C CYS A 138 -6.96 6.36 0.06
N ALA A 139 -7.15 6.67 1.34
CA ALA A 139 -7.60 7.99 1.79
C ALA A 139 -6.53 9.09 1.68
N THR A 140 -5.25 8.72 1.49
CA THR A 140 -4.14 9.68 1.43
C THR A 140 -4.37 10.72 0.34
N GLY A 141 -4.48 11.99 0.75
CA GLY A 141 -4.67 13.12 -0.16
C GLY A 141 -6.11 13.43 -0.55
N LEU A 142 -7.09 12.65 -0.06
CA LEU A 142 -8.51 12.91 -0.30
C LEU A 142 -9.10 13.82 0.78
N THR A 143 -10.05 14.68 0.38
CA THR A 143 -10.87 15.46 1.32
C THR A 143 -12.00 14.61 1.90
N GLY A 144 -12.63 15.09 2.98
CA GLY A 144 -13.79 14.43 3.57
C GLY A 144 -14.95 14.25 2.57
N GLU A 145 -15.22 15.26 1.74
CA GLU A 145 -16.24 15.20 0.69
C GLU A 145 -15.94 14.12 -0.34
N GLN A 146 -14.67 14.02 -0.79
CA GLN A 146 -14.27 12.99 -1.74
C GLN A 146 -14.41 11.59 -1.15
N LEU A 147 -14.09 11.41 0.13
CA LEU A 147 -14.27 10.13 0.83
C LEU A 147 -15.75 9.75 0.94
N ARG A 148 -16.60 10.69 1.34
CA ARG A 148 -18.06 10.50 1.39
C ARG A 148 -18.62 10.17 0.01
N ASP A 149 -18.27 10.94 -1.02
CA ASP A 149 -18.78 10.75 -2.38
C ASP A 149 -18.34 9.40 -2.94
N ALA A 150 -17.11 8.96 -2.66
CA ALA A 150 -16.64 7.63 -3.02
C ALA A 150 -17.46 6.53 -2.32
N ALA A 151 -17.73 6.66 -1.02
CA ALA A 151 -18.54 5.69 -0.29
C ALA A 151 -19.98 5.62 -0.83
N ARG A 152 -20.59 6.78 -1.08
CA ARG A 152 -21.93 6.88 -1.66
C ARG A 152 -22.01 6.25 -3.05
N ASN A 153 -21.02 6.48 -3.91
CA ASN A 153 -20.99 5.91 -5.26
C ASN A 153 -20.75 4.39 -5.27
N ARG A 154 -20.13 3.85 -4.21
CA ARG A 154 -19.74 2.44 -4.11
C ARG A 154 -20.73 1.58 -3.33
N VAL A 155 -21.55 2.19 -2.47
CA VAL A 155 -22.51 1.43 -1.63
C VAL A 155 -23.50 0.62 -2.47
N ASP A 156 -23.80 1.05 -3.69
CA ASP A 156 -24.75 0.36 -4.57
C ASP A 156 -24.10 -0.71 -5.47
N ASN A 157 -22.78 -0.86 -5.45
CA ASN A 157 -22.08 -1.87 -6.25
C ASN A 157 -22.52 -3.30 -5.91
N THR A 158 -22.31 -4.22 -6.86
CA THR A 158 -22.34 -5.66 -6.55
C THR A 158 -21.13 -6.04 -5.68
N PRO A 159 -21.23 -7.07 -4.81
CA PRO A 159 -20.09 -7.54 -4.03
C PRO A 159 -18.86 -7.88 -4.88
N GLU A 160 -19.05 -8.46 -6.06
CA GLU A 160 -17.97 -8.84 -6.96
C GLU A 160 -17.23 -7.62 -7.52
N GLN A 161 -17.97 -6.59 -7.96
CA GLN A 161 -17.38 -5.34 -8.44
C GLN A 161 -16.63 -4.63 -7.32
N GLU A 162 -17.24 -4.56 -6.14
CA GLU A 162 -16.68 -3.85 -5.01
C GLU A 162 -15.39 -4.51 -4.52
N ARG A 163 -15.32 -5.85 -4.55
CA ARG A 163 -14.13 -6.60 -4.20
C ARG A 163 -12.92 -6.23 -5.07
N GLU A 164 -13.11 -6.07 -6.38
CA GLU A 164 -12.00 -5.69 -7.27
C GLU A 164 -11.57 -4.22 -7.10
N ILE A 165 -12.51 -3.34 -6.75
CA ILE A 165 -12.19 -1.96 -6.35
C ILE A 165 -11.36 -1.97 -5.07
N VAL A 166 -11.79 -2.69 -4.03
CA VAL A 166 -11.07 -2.85 -2.77
C VAL A 166 -9.66 -3.38 -2.99
N ARG A 167 -9.49 -4.41 -3.84
CA ARG A 167 -8.16 -4.94 -4.19
C ARG A 167 -7.24 -3.87 -4.76
N THR A 168 -7.78 -3.04 -5.65
CA THR A 168 -7.06 -1.90 -6.24
C THR A 168 -6.69 -0.86 -5.19
N GLU A 169 -7.59 -0.57 -4.25
CA GLU A 169 -7.33 0.37 -3.15
C GLU A 169 -6.27 -0.16 -2.17
N LEU A 170 -6.28 -1.46 -1.85
CA LEU A 170 -5.22 -2.11 -1.05
C LEU A 170 -3.87 -1.99 -1.72
N GLY A 171 -3.76 -2.22 -3.03
CA GLY A 171 -2.50 -2.05 -3.76
C GLY A 171 -1.93 -0.63 -3.60
N LYS A 172 -2.78 0.40 -3.70
CA LYS A 172 -2.37 1.80 -3.48
C LYS A 172 -1.90 2.04 -2.04
N ILE A 173 -2.65 1.56 -1.05
CA ILE A 173 -2.29 1.69 0.37
C ILE A 173 -0.95 0.99 0.65
N ASN A 174 -0.78 -0.24 0.17
CA ASN A 174 0.43 -1.03 0.36
C ASN A 174 1.64 -0.34 -0.24
N ARG A 175 1.56 0.23 -1.45
CA ARG A 175 2.66 1.01 -2.04
C ARG A 175 3.07 2.20 -1.16
N ILE A 176 2.11 2.95 -0.62
CA ILE A 176 2.39 4.10 0.28
C ILE A 176 3.10 3.62 1.54
N ARG A 177 2.61 2.55 2.17
CA ARG A 177 3.19 2.02 3.42
C ARG A 177 4.56 1.39 3.19
N LEU A 178 4.74 0.65 2.10
CA LEU A 178 6.05 0.13 1.67
C LEU A 178 7.04 1.26 1.35
N GLY A 179 6.59 2.36 0.76
CA GLY A 179 7.40 3.56 0.56
C GLY A 179 8.02 4.07 1.85
N ARG A 180 7.21 4.22 2.90
CA ARG A 180 7.71 4.58 4.25
C ARG A 180 8.74 3.57 4.75
N LEU A 181 8.42 2.27 4.67
CA LEU A 181 9.32 1.20 5.09
C LEU A 181 10.71 1.26 4.43
N VAL A 182 10.78 1.57 3.13
CA VAL A 182 12.05 1.57 2.38
C VAL A 182 12.75 2.94 2.35
N GLU A 183 12.05 4.02 2.66
CA GLU A 183 12.62 5.37 2.82
C GLU A 183 13.16 5.57 4.24
N ASP A 184 12.43 5.11 5.26
CA ASP A 184 12.70 5.37 6.67
C ASP A 184 14.02 4.74 7.10
N ALA A 185 15.07 5.57 7.14
CA ALA A 185 16.35 5.33 7.80
C ALA A 185 16.21 5.25 9.31
N ALA A 186 15.40 4.35 9.86
CA ALA A 186 15.39 4.14 11.31
C ALA A 186 16.81 3.71 11.77
N ASP A 187 17.45 4.60 12.54
CA ASP A 187 18.82 4.53 13.03
C ASP A 187 19.00 3.30 13.93
N PRO A 188 20.13 2.55 13.88
CA PRO A 188 20.34 1.38 14.74
C PRO A 188 20.52 1.71 16.24
N ALA A 189 20.33 2.97 16.66
CA ALA A 189 20.50 3.40 18.04
C ALA A 189 19.25 3.17 18.94
N ASP A 190 18.04 3.07 18.38
CA ASP A 190 16.80 3.00 19.21
C ASP A 190 16.41 1.58 19.67
N ALA A 191 17.17 0.54 19.27
CA ALA A 191 16.90 -0.84 19.67
C ALA A 191 17.73 -1.32 20.88
N ALA A 192 18.64 -0.50 21.42
CA ALA A 192 19.64 -0.94 22.40
C ALA A 192 19.58 -0.23 23.77
N GLU A 193 18.59 0.64 24.03
CA GLU A 193 18.49 1.35 25.32
C GLU A 193 17.12 1.13 25.98
N GLY A 194 16.78 -0.13 26.24
CA GLY A 194 15.54 -0.52 26.93
C GLY A 194 15.66 -1.73 27.86
N ALA A 195 16.88 -2.22 28.09
CA ALA A 195 17.20 -3.27 29.05
C ALA A 195 18.63 -2.96 29.52
N THR A 196 18.93 -2.64 30.77
CA THR A 196 18.62 -3.29 32.07
C THR A 196 19.29 -2.41 33.16
N PRO A 197 19.10 -2.62 34.48
CA PRO A 197 17.97 -3.14 35.25
C PRO A 197 17.17 -2.07 36.00
#